data_AF-A0A554JJV5-F1
#
_entry.id   AF-A0A554JJV5-F1
#
_cell.length_a   1.000
_cell.length_b   1.000
_cell.length_c   1.000
_cell.angle_alpha   90.00
_cell.angle_beta   90.00
_cell.angle_gamma   90.00
#
_symmetry.space_group_name_H-M   'P 1'
#
loop_
_entity.id
_entity.type
_entity.pdbx_description
1 polymer ?
#
loop_
_entity_poly.entity_id
_entity_poly.type
_entity_poly.pdbx_seq_one_letter_code
_entity_poly.pdbx_strand_id
1 'polypeptide(L)'
;DQLKGLQDILRNPKQRGVLGEYYLETVLKNVLPPGSYQMQYGFEDGSLVDAVVFIKDKIVPVDSKFSLENYERILATNDPAERERLEKMFKQDLKTRIDETSKYIKPAERTMDFAFMFIPSEAIYYDLLINKVGAVQVSTQDLIEYAFKEKHVIIVSPTSFLAYLQTVLQGLRALQIEESAKEIRKNVEALKKHLINYEDYVKKMGTQLGTLVGTYNTGYKELKKIDKDIVRIAGGDGAIEPMVLERPQEEEDF
;
A
#
# COMPACT_ATOMS: atom_id res chain seq x y z
N ASP A 1 15.48 -22.87 34.65
CA ASP A 1 16.61 -22.94 33.69
C ASP A 1 16.46 -22.09 32.44
N GLN A 2 15.31 -22.03 31.75
CA GLN A 2 15.13 -21.14 30.58
C GLN A 2 15.29 -19.64 30.89
N LEU A 3 14.89 -19.18 32.08
CA LEU A 3 15.09 -17.78 32.52
C LEU A 3 16.55 -17.44 32.85
N LYS A 4 17.36 -18.42 33.29
CA LYS A 4 18.81 -18.25 33.50
C LYS A 4 19.57 -18.22 32.17
N GLY A 5 19.15 -19.03 31.20
CA GLY A 5 19.69 -18.99 29.83
C GLY A 5 19.47 -17.64 29.13
N LEU A 6 18.30 -17.01 29.32
CA LEU A 6 18.08 -15.64 28.83
C LEU A 6 19.00 -14.62 29.51
N GLN A 7 19.20 -14.73 30.83
CA GLN A 7 20.09 -13.83 31.59
C GLN A 7 21.57 -13.99 31.18
N ASP A 8 22.02 -15.18 30.82
CA ASP A 8 23.40 -15.41 30.35
C ASP A 8 23.62 -14.97 28.89
N ILE A 9 22.61 -15.08 28.02
CA ILE A 9 22.64 -14.53 26.64
C ILE A 9 22.73 -12.98 26.67
N LEU A 10 22.13 -12.36 27.68
CA LEU A 10 22.19 -10.91 27.89
C LEU A 10 23.56 -10.41 28.36
N ARG A 11 24.56 -11.27 28.63
CA ARG A 11 25.90 -10.82 29.10
C ARG A 11 26.90 -10.52 27.97
N ASN A 12 26.73 -11.11 26.79
CA ASN A 12 27.68 -10.96 25.69
C ASN A 12 27.22 -9.88 24.67
N PRO A 13 28.04 -8.85 24.38
CA PRO A 13 27.70 -7.80 23.41
C PRO A 13 27.25 -8.32 22.04
N LYS A 14 27.86 -9.41 21.53
CA LYS A 14 27.47 -10.02 20.25
C LYS A 14 26.08 -10.67 20.33
N GLN A 15 25.77 -11.33 21.45
CA GLN A 15 24.48 -11.99 21.63
C GLN A 15 23.34 -10.98 21.84
N ARG A 16 23.63 -9.82 22.44
CA ARG A 16 22.65 -8.71 22.55
C ARG A 16 22.33 -8.07 21.20
N GLY A 17 23.32 -7.86 20.32
CA GLY A 17 23.07 -7.39 18.95
C GLY A 17 22.14 -8.35 18.18
N VAL A 18 22.40 -9.66 18.30
CA VAL A 18 21.54 -10.70 17.72
C VAL A 18 20.13 -10.68 18.29
N LEU A 19 19.95 -10.38 19.59
CA LEU A 19 18.63 -10.20 20.18
C LEU A 19 17.89 -8.98 19.61
N GLY A 20 18.57 -7.85 19.44
CA GLY A 20 17.99 -6.65 18.82
C GLY A 20 17.48 -6.91 17.40
N GLU A 21 18.32 -7.54 16.58
CA GLU A 21 17.95 -7.97 15.22
C GLU A 21 16.80 -8.99 15.23
N TYR A 22 16.79 -9.93 16.18
CA TYR A 22 15.71 -10.90 16.34
C TYR A 22 14.38 -10.24 16.71
N TYR A 23 14.39 -9.27 17.63
CA TYR A 23 13.18 -8.50 17.97
C TYR A 23 12.68 -7.69 16.78
N LEU A 24 13.59 -7.02 16.06
CA LEU A 24 13.26 -6.29 14.84
C LEU A 24 12.63 -7.22 13.80
N GLU A 25 13.27 -8.35 13.51
CA GLU A 25 12.78 -9.33 12.55
C GLU A 25 11.40 -9.88 12.97
N THR A 26 11.19 -10.11 14.27
CA THR A 26 9.90 -10.58 14.81
C THR A 26 8.80 -9.55 14.60
N VAL A 27 9.07 -8.26 14.88
CA VAL A 27 8.09 -7.17 14.64
C VAL A 27 7.78 -7.07 13.15
N LEU A 28 8.79 -7.12 12.28
CA LEU A 28 8.60 -7.06 10.84
C LEU A 28 7.78 -8.25 10.33
N LYS A 29 8.12 -9.48 10.73
CA LYS A 29 7.41 -10.73 10.34
C LYS A 29 5.93 -10.73 10.75
N ASN A 30 5.62 -10.19 11.92
CA ASN A 30 4.26 -10.21 12.46
C ASN A 30 3.34 -9.19 11.77
N VAL A 31 3.90 -8.17 11.13
CA VAL A 31 3.15 -7.00 10.64
C VAL A 31 3.15 -6.93 9.13
N LEU A 32 4.31 -7.15 8.52
CA LEU A 32 4.51 -6.99 7.10
C LEU A 32 4.36 -8.34 6.37
N PRO A 33 3.73 -8.34 5.18
CA PRO A 33 3.66 -9.55 4.39
C PRO A 33 5.06 -9.96 3.88
N PRO A 34 5.23 -11.25 3.51
CA PRO A 34 6.48 -11.73 2.93
C PRO A 34 6.92 -10.88 1.72
N GLY A 35 8.19 -10.51 1.66
CA GLY A 35 8.75 -9.69 0.58
C GLY A 35 8.58 -8.17 0.77
N SER A 36 7.90 -7.71 1.82
CA SER A 36 7.80 -6.27 2.14
C SER A 36 8.92 -5.73 3.04
N TYR A 37 9.86 -6.58 3.43
CA TYR A 37 11.10 -6.17 4.10
C TYR A 37 12.23 -7.14 3.75
N GLN A 38 13.46 -6.71 4.01
CA GLN A 38 14.65 -7.54 3.89
C GLN A 38 15.59 -7.26 5.06
N MET A 39 16.09 -8.31 5.71
CA MET A 39 17.14 -8.20 6.74
C MET A 39 18.53 -8.10 6.08
N GLN A 40 19.47 -7.46 6.75
CA GLN A 40 20.88 -7.36 6.34
C GLN A 40 21.01 -6.85 4.90
N TYR A 41 20.48 -5.65 4.65
CA TYR A 41 20.44 -5.05 3.32
C TYR A 41 21.73 -4.26 3.05
N GLY A 42 22.39 -4.61 1.94
CA GLY A 42 23.63 -3.96 1.50
C GLY A 42 23.36 -2.82 0.51
N PHE A 43 24.04 -1.70 0.71
CA PHE A 43 24.09 -0.58 -0.23
C PHE A 43 25.31 -0.69 -1.17
N GLU A 44 25.31 0.10 -2.25
CA GLU A 44 26.37 0.10 -3.28
C GLU A 44 27.76 0.48 -2.73
N ASP A 45 27.81 1.29 -1.67
CA ASP A 45 29.06 1.67 -0.99
C ASP A 45 29.59 0.59 -0.03
N GLY A 46 28.93 -0.58 0.04
CA GLY A 46 29.29 -1.69 0.92
C GLY A 46 28.80 -1.55 2.36
N SER A 47 28.06 -0.50 2.71
CA SER A 47 27.42 -0.40 4.02
C SER A 47 26.23 -1.38 4.13
N LEU A 48 26.01 -1.89 5.34
CA LEU A 48 25.01 -2.91 5.64
C LEU A 48 24.10 -2.43 6.77
N VAL A 49 22.80 -2.30 6.47
CA VAL A 49 21.76 -1.94 7.45
C VAL A 49 21.02 -3.19 7.91
N ASP A 50 20.58 -3.19 9.17
CA ASP A 50 19.98 -4.37 9.80
C ASP A 50 18.68 -4.81 9.11
N ALA A 51 17.85 -3.86 8.68
CA ALA A 51 16.71 -4.14 7.82
C ALA A 51 16.35 -2.97 6.90
N VAL A 52 15.61 -3.28 5.84
CA VAL A 52 14.86 -2.31 5.04
C VAL A 52 13.40 -2.72 4.92
N VAL A 53 12.51 -1.73 4.94
CA VAL A 53 11.08 -1.92 4.62
C VAL A 53 10.81 -1.35 3.23
N PHE A 54 10.19 -2.15 2.37
CA PHE A 54 9.83 -1.73 1.01
C PHE A 54 8.48 -1.01 1.01
N ILE A 55 8.46 0.21 0.49
CA ILE A 55 7.26 1.04 0.33
C ILE A 55 7.21 1.47 -1.14
N LYS A 56 6.41 0.76 -1.95
CA LYS A 56 6.36 0.93 -3.41
C LYS A 56 7.76 0.81 -4.03
N ASP A 57 8.27 1.89 -4.61
CA ASP A 57 9.57 2.00 -5.28
C ASP A 57 10.69 2.49 -4.34
N LYS A 58 10.37 2.76 -3.07
CA LYS A 58 11.28 3.29 -2.06
C LYS A 58 11.57 2.27 -0.97
N ILE A 59 12.68 2.48 -0.27
CA ILE A 59 13.07 1.69 0.90
C ILE A 59 13.22 2.56 2.14
N VAL A 60 12.83 2.05 3.29
CA VAL A 60 13.04 2.70 4.60
C VAL A 60 14.08 1.90 5.37
N PRO A 61 15.28 2.44 5.60
CA PRO A 61 16.31 1.78 6.41
C PRO A 61 15.90 1.71 7.88
N VAL A 62 16.23 0.61 8.54
CA VAL A 62 16.02 0.38 9.98
C VAL A 62 17.29 -0.18 10.59
N ASP A 63 17.91 0.56 11.51
CA ASP A 63 19.10 0.13 12.25
C ASP A 63 18.73 -0.16 13.71
N SER A 64 19.18 -1.30 14.24
CA SER A 64 18.87 -1.81 15.59
C SER A 64 20.10 -1.87 16.50
N LYS A 65 21.22 -1.24 16.12
CA LYS A 65 22.53 -1.35 16.79
C LYS A 65 22.63 -0.53 18.08
N PHE A 66 21.63 -0.63 18.95
CA PHE A 66 21.65 0.04 20.24
C PHE A 66 22.24 -0.86 21.34
N SER A 67 23.37 -0.44 21.93
CA SER A 67 23.99 -1.16 23.05
C SER A 67 23.43 -0.68 24.39
N LEU A 68 22.92 -1.61 25.20
CA LEU A 68 22.32 -1.32 26.51
C LEU A 68 23.34 -1.17 27.65
N GLU A 69 24.62 -1.35 27.35
CA GLU A 69 25.65 -1.55 28.39
C GLU A 69 25.81 -0.36 29.33
N ASN A 70 25.89 0.86 28.79
CA ASN A 70 25.99 2.05 29.64
C ASN A 70 24.71 2.33 30.41
N TYR A 71 23.55 1.98 29.84
CA TYR A 71 22.27 2.10 30.55
C TYR A 71 22.15 1.13 31.73
N GLU A 72 22.52 -0.14 31.53
CA GLU A 72 22.55 -1.13 32.61
C GLU A 72 23.49 -0.71 33.74
N ARG A 73 24.63 -0.11 33.41
CA ARG A 73 25.58 0.44 34.40
C ARG A 73 24.98 1.62 35.17
N ILE A 74 24.21 2.50 34.51
CA ILE A 74 23.49 3.61 35.17
C ILE A 74 22.50 3.07 36.21
N LEU A 75 21.75 2.01 35.86
CA LEU A 75 20.79 1.38 36.75
C LEU A 75 21.46 0.65 37.92
N ALA A 76 22.64 0.07 37.70
CA ALA A 76 23.37 -0.70 38.72
C ALA A 76 24.16 0.19 39.69
N THR A 77 24.49 1.43 39.34
CA THR A 77 25.27 2.32 40.20
C THR A 77 24.40 3.05 41.22
N ASN A 78 24.87 3.06 42.47
CA ASN A 78 24.32 3.87 43.57
C ASN A 78 25.15 5.13 43.85
N ASP A 79 26.29 5.29 43.19
CA ASP A 79 27.15 6.48 43.33
C ASP A 79 26.63 7.59 42.39
N PRO A 80 26.19 8.75 42.94
CA PRO A 80 25.70 9.87 42.15
C PRO A 80 26.72 10.41 41.14
N ALA A 81 28.02 10.43 41.49
CA ALA A 81 29.06 10.97 40.60
C ALA A 81 29.31 10.04 39.42
N GLU A 82 29.35 8.73 39.67
CA GLU A 82 29.47 7.72 38.62
C GLU A 82 28.21 7.66 37.74
N ARG A 83 27.03 7.84 38.33
CA ARG A 83 25.78 7.95 37.58
C ARG A 83 25.84 9.08 36.56
N GLU A 84 26.21 10.29 36.98
CA GLU A 84 26.33 11.45 36.08
C GLU A 84 27.34 11.21 34.94
N ARG A 85 28.46 10.54 35.23
CA ARG A 85 29.47 10.19 34.22
C ARG A 85 28.92 9.22 33.19
N LEU A 86 28.28 8.14 33.62
CA LEU A 86 27.70 7.12 32.73
C LEU A 86 26.55 7.70 31.89
N GLU A 87 25.76 8.58 32.49
CA GLU A 87 24.69 9.32 31.82
C GLU A 87 25.20 10.19 30.65
N LYS A 88 26.32 10.90 30.84
CA LYS A 88 26.98 11.66 29.75
C LYS A 88 27.50 10.73 28.64
N MET A 89 28.10 9.60 29.02
CA MET A 89 28.57 8.60 28.04
C MET A 89 27.41 8.03 27.23
N PHE A 90 26.31 7.69 27.90
CA PHE A 90 25.11 7.17 27.26
C PHE A 90 24.51 8.14 26.23
N LYS A 91 24.45 9.45 26.55
CA LYS A 91 24.02 10.47 25.58
C LYS A 91 24.93 10.53 24.35
N GLN A 92 26.24 10.48 24.55
CA GLN A 92 27.21 10.49 23.46
C GLN A 92 27.10 9.25 22.57
N ASP A 93 26.88 8.08 23.18
CA ASP A 93 26.65 6.84 22.44
C ASP A 93 25.39 6.94 21.58
N LEU A 94 24.28 7.41 22.17
CA LEU A 94 23.03 7.58 21.45
C LEU A 94 23.17 8.55 20.27
N LYS A 95 23.84 9.69 20.47
CA LYS A 95 24.15 10.63 19.39
C LYS A 95 24.95 9.97 18.27
N THR A 96 25.95 9.17 18.63
CA THR A 96 26.77 8.44 17.66
C THR A 96 25.94 7.45 16.85
N ARG A 97 24.98 6.76 17.48
CA ARG A 97 24.06 5.84 16.79
C ARG A 97 23.08 6.56 15.86
N ILE A 98 22.58 7.72 16.25
CA ILE A 98 21.77 8.58 15.38
C ILE A 98 22.61 8.98 14.14
N ASP A 99 23.85 9.44 14.36
CA ASP A 99 24.76 9.81 13.28
C ASP A 99 25.06 8.64 12.34
N GLU A 100 25.29 7.44 12.87
CA GLU A 100 25.47 6.22 12.08
C GLU A 100 24.22 5.83 11.30
N THR A 101 23.05 5.84 11.94
CA THR A 101 21.76 5.49 11.31
C THR A 101 21.46 6.45 10.15
N SER A 102 21.75 7.74 10.31
CA SER A 102 21.53 8.74 9.26
C SER A 102 22.33 8.48 7.98
N LYS A 103 23.44 7.73 8.05
CA LYS A 103 24.25 7.38 6.87
C LYS A 103 23.53 6.44 5.91
N TYR A 104 22.51 5.72 6.38
CA TYR A 104 21.70 4.86 5.51
C TYR A 104 20.62 5.62 4.75
N ILE A 105 20.45 6.94 5.00
CA ILE A 105 19.54 7.79 4.23
C ILE A 105 20.24 8.18 2.92
N LYS A 106 19.92 7.44 1.86
CA LYS A 106 20.54 7.53 0.54
C LYS A 106 19.49 7.61 -0.57
N PRO A 107 18.96 8.80 -0.87
CA PRO A 107 17.92 8.96 -1.89
C PRO A 107 18.32 8.47 -3.29
N ALA A 108 19.63 8.52 -3.62
CA ALA A 108 20.19 7.98 -4.86
C ALA A 108 20.00 6.45 -4.98
N GLU A 109 19.98 5.75 -3.85
CA GLU A 109 19.75 4.30 -3.75
C GLU A 109 18.28 4.01 -3.34
N ARG A 110 17.37 4.94 -3.68
CA ARG A 110 15.91 4.82 -3.48
C ARG A 110 15.44 4.80 -2.03
N THR A 111 16.24 5.23 -1.07
CA THR A 111 15.73 5.38 0.29
C THR A 111 14.68 6.49 0.37
N MET A 112 13.82 6.43 1.39
CA MET A 112 13.11 7.61 1.87
C MET A 112 14.11 8.64 2.44
N ASP A 113 13.61 9.84 2.71
CA ASP A 113 14.34 10.95 3.35
C ASP A 113 14.50 10.79 4.87
N PHE A 114 14.18 9.61 5.41
CA PHE A 114 14.35 9.28 6.82
C PHE A 114 14.73 7.81 7.02
N ALA A 115 15.25 7.50 8.20
CA ALA A 115 15.54 6.14 8.66
C ALA A 115 14.99 5.90 10.07
N PHE A 116 14.75 4.65 10.42
CA PHE A 116 14.37 4.26 11.78
C PHE A 116 15.58 3.80 12.58
N MET A 117 15.69 4.27 13.82
CA MET A 117 16.59 3.71 14.82
C MET A 117 15.76 2.93 15.84
N PHE A 118 15.88 1.61 15.80
CA PHE A 118 15.10 0.67 16.60
C PHE A 118 15.79 0.40 17.93
N ILE A 119 15.09 0.71 19.03
CA ILE A 119 15.52 0.40 20.39
C ILE A 119 14.73 -0.82 20.87
N PRO A 120 15.36 -1.99 21.09
CA PRO A 120 14.67 -3.24 21.45
C PRO A 120 14.23 -3.29 22.93
N SER A 121 13.77 -2.15 23.48
CA SER A 121 13.28 -2.05 24.86
C SER A 121 12.34 -0.86 25.00
N GLU A 122 11.10 -1.12 25.40
CA GLU A 122 10.13 -0.07 25.75
C GLU A 122 10.63 0.78 26.91
N ALA A 123 11.13 0.14 27.96
CA ALA A 123 11.56 0.85 29.17
C ALA A 123 12.63 1.89 28.86
N ILE A 124 13.61 1.54 28.02
CA ILE A 124 14.70 2.44 27.63
C ILE A 124 14.20 3.54 26.71
N TYR A 125 13.32 3.21 25.76
CA TYR A 125 12.70 4.22 24.90
C TYR A 125 11.91 5.24 25.72
N TYR A 126 11.09 4.80 26.67
CA TYR A 126 10.35 5.69 27.58
C TYR A 126 11.28 6.50 28.45
N ASP A 127 12.34 5.89 28.97
CA ASP A 127 13.37 6.56 29.74
C ASP A 127 14.05 7.66 28.92
N LEU A 128 14.38 7.42 27.64
CA LEU A 128 14.88 8.45 26.74
C LEU A 128 13.89 9.60 26.48
N LEU A 129 12.59 9.30 26.44
CA LEU A 129 11.55 10.32 26.25
C LEU A 129 11.27 11.13 27.52
N ILE A 130 11.35 10.50 28.69
CA ILE A 130 10.91 11.07 29.98
C ILE A 130 12.09 11.63 30.78
N ASN A 131 13.28 11.01 30.71
CA ASN A 131 14.39 11.38 31.56
C ASN A 131 15.05 12.69 31.13
N LYS A 132 14.75 13.69 31.96
CA LYS A 132 15.79 14.42 32.69
C LYS A 132 16.71 13.43 33.41
N VAL A 133 17.68 12.91 32.67
CA VAL A 133 18.90 12.28 33.18
C VAL A 133 19.36 13.06 34.44
N GLY A 134 19.51 12.38 35.57
CA GLY A 134 19.23 12.89 36.93
C GLY A 134 19.76 14.30 37.27
N ALA A 135 18.97 15.09 38.01
CA ALA A 135 19.26 16.43 38.59
C ALA A 135 19.79 17.53 37.64
N VAL A 136 20.18 17.20 36.40
CA VAL A 136 20.75 18.11 35.43
C VAL A 136 19.71 18.30 34.33
N GLN A 137 19.13 19.50 34.28
CA GLN A 137 18.17 19.96 33.27
C GLN A 137 18.81 20.13 31.88
N VAL A 138 19.54 19.13 31.38
CA VAL A 138 20.26 19.20 30.10
C VAL A 138 19.73 18.11 29.16
N SER A 139 18.78 18.52 28.31
CA SER A 139 18.73 18.27 26.86
C SER A 139 18.58 16.86 26.26
N THR A 140 17.89 15.91 26.89
CA THR A 140 17.48 14.70 26.12
C THR A 140 16.47 15.05 25.02
N GLN A 141 15.67 16.10 25.23
CA GLN A 141 14.78 16.69 24.22
C GLN A 141 15.55 17.20 23.00
N ASP A 142 16.70 17.84 23.20
CA ASP A 142 17.57 18.30 22.11
C ASP A 142 18.10 17.13 21.28
N LEU A 143 18.28 15.94 21.86
CA LEU A 143 18.78 14.78 21.13
C LEU A 143 17.69 14.10 20.27
N ILE A 144 16.45 14.07 20.75
CA ILE A 144 15.29 13.65 19.95
C ILE A 144 15.06 14.65 18.82
N GLU A 145 15.16 15.94 19.11
CA GLU A 145 15.03 17.00 18.12
C GLU A 145 16.16 16.94 17.09
N TYR A 146 17.40 16.73 17.53
CA TYR A 146 18.55 16.48 16.67
C TYR A 146 18.33 15.27 15.75
N ALA A 147 17.90 14.14 16.31
CA ALA A 147 17.60 12.94 15.53
C ALA A 147 16.57 13.25 14.45
N PHE A 148 15.44 13.86 14.81
CA PHE A 148 14.34 14.08 13.89
C PHE A 148 14.61 15.21 12.89
N LYS A 149 15.00 16.40 13.35
CA LYS A 149 15.11 17.61 12.52
C LYS A 149 16.41 17.71 11.74
N GLU A 150 17.54 17.35 12.37
CA GLU A 150 18.85 17.51 11.73
C GLU A 150 19.28 16.24 11.00
N LYS A 151 18.97 15.07 11.57
CA LYS A 151 19.44 13.78 11.06
C LYS A 151 18.37 12.95 10.36
N HIS A 152 17.11 13.36 10.40
CA HIS A 152 15.99 12.65 9.80
C HIS A 152 15.92 11.17 10.26
N VAL A 153 16.28 10.93 11.51
CA VAL A 153 16.22 9.62 12.17
C VAL A 153 15.05 9.62 13.13
N ILE A 154 14.14 8.67 12.96
CA ILE A 154 13.00 8.45 13.84
C ILE A 154 13.35 7.33 14.80
N ILE A 155 13.46 7.67 16.08
CA ILE A 155 13.72 6.69 17.13
C ILE A 155 12.42 5.97 17.48
N VAL A 156 12.45 4.64 17.50
CA VAL A 156 11.26 3.82 17.74
C VAL A 156 11.55 2.68 18.71
N SER A 157 10.54 2.32 19.50
CA SER A 157 10.46 1.09 20.29
C SER A 157 9.63 0.04 19.53
N PRO A 158 9.54 -1.21 20.02
CA PRO A 158 8.70 -2.23 19.37
C PRO A 158 7.25 -1.78 19.13
N THR A 159 6.62 -1.12 20.10
CA THR A 159 5.22 -0.69 20.02
C THR A 159 5.05 0.51 19.11
N SER A 160 5.94 1.50 19.19
CA SER A 160 5.84 2.66 18.29
C SER A 160 6.17 2.28 16.85
N PHE A 161 7.16 1.41 16.64
CA PHE A 161 7.48 0.88 15.31
C PHE A 161 6.32 0.10 14.71
N LEU A 162 5.65 -0.74 15.50
CA LEU A 162 4.43 -1.44 15.09
C LEU A 162 3.34 -0.45 14.62
N ALA A 163 3.09 0.62 15.38
CA ALA A 163 2.09 1.63 15.00
C ALA A 163 2.45 2.37 13.70
N TYR A 164 3.73 2.71 13.53
CA TYR A 164 4.23 3.30 12.28
C TYR A 164 4.04 2.35 11.08
N LEU A 165 4.43 1.09 11.21
CA LEU A 165 4.26 0.09 10.16
C LEU A 165 2.78 -0.12 9.81
N GLN A 166 1.89 -0.17 10.81
CA GLN A 166 0.44 -0.24 10.57
C GLN A 166 -0.08 0.96 9.78
N THR A 167 0.41 2.15 10.09
CA THR A 167 0.04 3.38 9.38
C THR A 167 0.51 3.35 7.93
N VAL A 168 1.76 2.92 7.70
CA VAL A 168 2.31 2.70 6.36
C VAL A 168 1.49 1.69 5.57
N LEU A 169 1.12 0.55 6.19
CA LEU A 169 0.30 -0.48 5.55
C LEU A 169 -1.10 0.03 5.18
N GLN A 170 -1.72 0.84 6.02
CA GLN A 170 -3.00 1.47 5.71
C GLN A 170 -2.87 2.44 4.53
N GLY A 171 -1.80 3.24 4.49
CA GLY A 171 -1.50 4.12 3.36
C GLY A 171 -1.29 3.35 2.05
N LEU A 172 -0.54 2.24 2.09
CA LEU A 172 -0.33 1.38 0.92
C LEU A 172 -1.63 0.75 0.42
N ARG A 173 -2.50 0.28 1.30
CA ARG A 173 -3.82 -0.25 0.94
C ARG A 173 -4.71 0.82 0.29
N ALA A 174 -4.70 2.03 0.82
CA ALA A 174 -5.47 3.14 0.25
C ALA A 174 -5.01 3.45 -1.19
N LEU A 175 -3.70 3.45 -1.45
CA LEU A 175 -3.14 3.66 -2.79
C LEU A 175 -3.52 2.53 -3.77
N GLN A 176 -3.50 1.27 -3.32
CA GLN A 176 -3.95 0.14 -4.15
C GLN A 176 -5.44 0.23 -4.52
N ILE A 177 -6.28 0.66 -3.57
CA ILE A 177 -7.71 0.90 -3.82
C ILE A 177 -7.90 2.02 -4.86
N GLU A 178 -7.12 3.09 -4.74
CA GLU A 178 -7.16 4.21 -5.70
C GLU A 178 -6.78 3.75 -7.13
N GLU A 179 -5.70 2.96 -7.26
CA GLU A 179 -5.27 2.38 -8.53
C GLU A 179 -6.35 1.47 -9.13
N SER A 180 -6.92 0.59 -8.31
CA SER A 180 -8.02 -0.30 -8.71
C SER A 180 -9.27 0.48 -9.16
N ALA A 181 -9.61 1.56 -8.47
CA ALA A 181 -10.75 2.41 -8.83
C ALA A 181 -10.54 3.11 -10.19
N LYS A 182 -9.31 3.53 -10.51
CA LYS A 182 -8.96 4.08 -11.83
C LYS A 182 -9.15 3.04 -12.93
N GLU A 183 -8.75 1.79 -12.69
CA GLU A 183 -8.95 0.70 -13.64
C GLU A 183 -10.43 0.37 -13.83
N ILE A 184 -11.21 0.29 -12.75
CA ILE A 184 -12.67 0.09 -12.82
C ILE A 184 -13.31 1.18 -13.69
N ARG A 185 -12.99 2.46 -13.45
CA ARG A 185 -13.52 3.57 -14.24
C ARG A 185 -13.19 3.42 -15.73
N LYS A 186 -11.94 3.10 -16.06
CA LYS A 186 -11.51 2.85 -17.45
C LYS A 186 -12.31 1.71 -18.09
N ASN A 187 -12.54 0.62 -17.37
CA ASN A 187 -13.31 -0.52 -17.88
C ASN A 187 -14.79 -0.18 -18.05
N VAL A 188 -15.37 0.61 -17.15
CA VAL A 188 -16.76 1.10 -17.28
C VAL A 188 -16.91 2.02 -18.51
N GLU A 189 -15.95 2.90 -18.77
CA GLU A 189 -15.95 3.73 -19.98
C GLU A 189 -15.87 2.90 -21.27
N ALA A 190 -15.03 1.85 -21.27
CA ALA A 190 -14.95 0.92 -22.38
C ALA A 190 -16.27 0.17 -22.58
N LEU A 191 -16.88 -0.33 -21.50
CA LEU A 191 -18.17 -1.02 -21.55
C LEU A 191 -19.28 -0.09 -22.07
N LYS A 192 -19.32 1.17 -21.64
CA LYS A 192 -20.28 2.16 -22.14
C LYS A 192 -20.16 2.31 -23.67
N LYS A 193 -18.95 2.40 -24.21
CA LYS A 193 -18.73 2.45 -25.67
C LYS A 193 -19.24 1.19 -26.36
N HIS A 194 -18.99 0.01 -25.77
CA HIS A 194 -19.52 -1.24 -26.31
C HIS A 194 -21.05 -1.27 -26.34
N LEU A 195 -21.71 -0.77 -25.29
CA LEU A 195 -23.18 -0.72 -25.22
C LEU A 195 -23.76 0.23 -26.28
N ILE A 196 -23.19 1.43 -26.45
CA ILE A 196 -23.63 2.39 -27.48
C ILE A 196 -23.48 1.76 -28.88
N ASN A 197 -22.33 1.15 -29.17
CA ASN A 197 -22.12 0.48 -30.45
C ASN A 197 -23.11 -0.67 -30.67
N TYR A 198 -23.45 -1.41 -29.61
CA TYR A 198 -24.43 -2.48 -29.68
C TYR A 198 -25.84 -1.94 -29.96
N GLU A 199 -26.23 -0.87 -29.29
CA GLU A 199 -27.48 -0.14 -29.54
C GLU A 199 -27.57 0.31 -31.01
N ASP A 200 -26.49 0.86 -31.58
CA ASP A 200 -26.43 1.24 -33.00
C ASP A 200 -26.65 0.05 -33.94
N TYR A 201 -26.11 -1.14 -33.61
CA TYR A 201 -26.37 -2.35 -34.40
C TYR A 201 -27.84 -2.76 -34.32
N VAL A 202 -28.45 -2.70 -33.13
CA VAL A 202 -29.87 -3.04 -32.93
C VAL A 202 -30.77 -2.03 -33.64
N LYS A 203 -30.48 -0.74 -33.57
CA LYS A 203 -31.20 0.31 -34.31
C LYS A 203 -31.17 0.07 -35.82
N LYS A 204 -29.97 -0.19 -36.37
CA LYS A 204 -29.81 -0.53 -37.79
C LYS A 204 -30.61 -1.78 -38.17
N MET A 205 -30.60 -2.80 -37.32
CA MET A 205 -31.38 -4.02 -37.52
C MET A 205 -32.89 -3.72 -37.54
N GLY A 206 -33.38 -2.88 -36.63
CA GLY A 206 -34.77 -2.40 -36.62
C GLY A 206 -35.17 -1.72 -37.93
N THR A 207 -34.35 -0.80 -38.45
CA THR A 207 -34.59 -0.13 -39.74
C THR A 207 -34.64 -1.12 -40.91
N GLN A 208 -33.74 -2.11 -40.92
CA GLN A 208 -33.71 -3.15 -41.95
C GLN A 208 -34.95 -4.04 -41.89
N LEU A 209 -35.38 -4.45 -40.70
CA LEU A 209 -36.63 -5.20 -40.51
C LEU A 209 -37.84 -4.41 -41.00
N GLY A 210 -37.93 -3.11 -40.68
CA GLY A 210 -39.00 -2.24 -41.18
C GLY A 210 -39.03 -2.17 -42.71
N THR A 211 -37.86 -2.14 -43.35
CA THR A 211 -37.73 -2.19 -44.81
C THR A 211 -38.22 -3.53 -45.38
N LEU A 212 -37.78 -4.65 -44.80
CA LEU A 212 -38.19 -6.00 -45.22
C LEU A 212 -39.70 -6.21 -45.09
N VAL A 213 -40.30 -5.79 -43.97
CA VAL A 213 -41.75 -5.80 -43.76
C VAL A 213 -42.47 -4.94 -44.79
N GLY A 214 -41.92 -3.76 -45.13
CA GLY A 214 -42.45 -2.90 -46.18
C GLY A 214 -42.48 -3.58 -47.55
N THR A 215 -41.39 -4.22 -47.95
CA THR A 215 -41.28 -4.99 -49.20
C THR A 215 -42.27 -6.16 -49.22
N TYR A 216 -42.37 -6.93 -48.14
CA TYR A 216 -43.32 -8.04 -47.98
C TYR A 216 -44.77 -7.57 -48.20
N ASN A 217 -45.18 -6.52 -47.48
CA ASN A 217 -46.54 -5.96 -47.57
C ASN A 217 -46.85 -5.41 -48.97
N THR A 218 -45.84 -4.88 -49.67
CA THR A 218 -46.00 -4.35 -51.05
C THR A 218 -46.18 -5.51 -52.04
N GLY A 219 -45.38 -6.57 -51.93
CA GLY A 219 -45.53 -7.77 -52.76
C GLY A 219 -46.92 -8.39 -52.66
N TYR A 220 -47.47 -8.53 -51.45
CA TYR A 220 -48.84 -9.02 -51.25
C TYR A 220 -49.92 -8.10 -51.84
N LYS A 221 -49.72 -6.77 -51.81
CA LYS A 221 -50.64 -5.83 -52.46
C LYS A 221 -50.62 -5.99 -53.98
N GLU A 222 -49.45 -6.14 -54.59
CA GLU A 222 -49.34 -6.39 -56.04
C GLU A 222 -49.95 -7.74 -56.42
N LEU A 223 -49.71 -8.78 -55.63
CA LEU A 223 -50.33 -10.09 -55.84
C LEU A 223 -51.87 -10.01 -55.79
N LYS A 224 -52.45 -9.22 -54.88
CA LYS A 224 -53.90 -8.96 -54.84
C LYS A 224 -54.40 -8.23 -56.10
N LYS A 225 -53.60 -7.33 -56.67
CA LYS A 225 -53.99 -6.65 -57.92
C LYS A 225 -54.02 -7.64 -59.07
N ILE A 226 -53.03 -8.53 -59.15
CA ILE A 226 -52.99 -9.61 -60.15
C ILE A 226 -54.22 -10.51 -60.01
N ASP A 227 -54.58 -10.93 -58.79
CA ASP A 227 -55.80 -11.72 -58.53
C ASP A 227 -57.07 -11.02 -59.04
N LYS A 228 -57.21 -9.71 -58.76
CA LYS A 228 -58.31 -8.90 -59.30
C LYS A 228 -58.32 -8.82 -60.83
N ASP A 229 -57.16 -8.71 -61.46
CA ASP A 229 -57.05 -8.70 -62.93
C ASP A 229 -57.43 -10.06 -63.52
N ILE A 230 -57.05 -11.17 -62.90
CA ILE A 230 -57.46 -12.53 -63.30
C ILE A 230 -58.99 -12.66 -63.21
N VAL A 231 -59.59 -12.26 -62.09
CA VAL A 231 -61.06 -12.27 -61.91
C VAL A 231 -61.76 -11.47 -63.01
N ARG A 232 -61.22 -10.30 -63.37
CA ARG A 232 -61.79 -9.45 -64.43
C ARG A 232 -61.73 -10.09 -65.82
N ILE A 233 -60.69 -10.87 -66.12
CA ILE A 233 -60.47 -11.47 -67.45
C ILE A 233 -61.18 -12.82 -67.59
N ALA A 234 -61.04 -13.70 -66.60
CA ALA A 234 -61.49 -15.09 -66.68
C ALA A 234 -62.88 -15.33 -66.04
N GLY A 235 -63.37 -14.37 -65.23
CA GLY A 235 -64.56 -14.57 -64.39
C GLY A 235 -64.28 -15.47 -63.19
N GLY A 236 -65.12 -15.38 -62.15
CA GLY A 236 -64.97 -16.12 -60.88
C GLY A 236 -64.77 -15.21 -59.67
N ASP A 237 -64.45 -15.81 -58.52
CA ASP A 237 -64.17 -15.10 -57.27
C ASP A 237 -62.65 -14.98 -57.02
N GLY A 238 -62.23 -13.88 -56.37
CA GLY A 238 -60.83 -13.66 -56.00
C GLY A 238 -60.38 -14.61 -54.89
N ALA A 239 -59.19 -15.17 -55.02
CA ALA A 239 -58.68 -16.21 -54.13
C ALA A 239 -57.60 -15.71 -53.16
N ILE A 240 -57.09 -14.48 -53.34
CA ILE A 240 -55.92 -14.00 -52.58
C ILE A 240 -56.31 -12.96 -51.53
N GLU A 241 -56.13 -13.34 -50.26
CA GLU A 241 -56.16 -12.42 -49.13
C GLU A 241 -54.75 -11.94 -48.76
N PRO A 242 -54.48 -10.62 -48.76
CA PRO A 242 -53.17 -10.11 -48.37
C PRO A 242 -52.90 -10.36 -46.89
N MET A 243 -51.79 -11.03 -46.59
CA MET A 243 -51.22 -11.01 -45.24
C MET A 243 -50.41 -9.73 -45.06
N VAL A 244 -50.69 -8.96 -44.01
CA VAL A 244 -49.96 -7.73 -43.67
C VAL A 244 -49.22 -7.95 -42.36
N LEU A 245 -47.92 -7.66 -42.37
CA LEU A 245 -47.09 -7.64 -41.17
C LEU A 245 -47.03 -6.21 -40.62
N GLU A 246 -47.10 -6.08 -39.30
CA GLU A 246 -46.85 -4.81 -38.62
C GLU A 246 -45.36 -4.47 -38.69
N ARG A 247 -45.06 -3.18 -38.89
CA ARG A 247 -43.68 -2.69 -38.88
C ARG A 247 -43.18 -2.60 -37.44
N PRO A 248 -41.86 -2.75 -37.22
CA PRO A 248 -41.27 -2.44 -35.92
C PRO A 248 -41.68 -1.02 -35.52
N GLN A 249 -42.20 -0.85 -34.32
CA GLN A 249 -42.47 0.46 -33.75
C GLN A 249 -41.16 0.98 -33.13
N GLU A 250 -40.76 2.18 -33.54
CA GLU A 250 -39.80 2.95 -32.75
C GLU A 250 -40.62 3.54 -31.60
N GLU A 251 -40.47 3.00 -30.39
CA GLU A 251 -40.95 3.72 -29.20
C GLU A 251 -40.12 5.01 -29.10
N GLU A 252 -40.77 6.17 -29.19
CA GLU A 252 -40.14 7.45 -28.85
C GLU A 252 -39.73 7.40 -27.36
N ASP A 253 -38.43 7.64 -27.11
CA ASP A 253 -37.70 7.38 -25.86
C ASP A 253 -38.43 7.74 -24.53
N PHE A 254 -38.20 6.92 -23.49
CA PHE A 254 -38.43 7.23 -22.06
C PHE A 254 -37.19 7.85 -21.40
#